data_AF-A0A9N9A235-F1
#
_entry.id   AF-A0A9N9A235-F1
#
_cell.length_a   1.000
_cell.length_b   1.000
_cell.length_c   1.000
_cell.angle_alpha   90.00
_cell.angle_beta   90.00
_cell.angle_gamma   90.00
#
_symmetry.space_group_name_H-M   'P 1'
#
loop_
_entity.id
_entity.type
_entity.pdbx_description
1 polymer ?
#
loop_
_entity_poly.entity_id
_entity_poly.type
_entity_poly.pdbx_seq_one_letter_code
_entity_poly.pdbx_strand_id
1 'polypeptide(L)'
;MTEDSLHAIIGIHESYTRSLILETLKINFPNIQINIISPNNASFRTNKTISSPTFYWLEYEDIDFEQLYDNSKITLANSYCIRKGLIRKAQLNFNLNKYISKRPNCSLVRAVPETWVFEVAHVDYFDEALDDVFEVVTECEANKQIENFEGKHVFILKPNLGNKAASVLVFDSIEQLRAVFEHVSSSRMVSNIKVYLYKDMLALFALLPYIPNEIQNTFSHITNTCIQTSEVTFVESDQVKLFWDLSDNDHDEHKNTNGVTKEDLLAIFNQIKKILSECFEAVVSEVTQFMPMENAFELFGFDFLVDVNKQVYILEANSFPDFKQTGDRLSHVIANLFKETVELAVVPFFSENVVKVDSNEKNEDSRFVLVYER
;
A
#
# COMPACT_ATOMS: atom_id res chain seq x y z
N MET A 1 -26.98 20.42 23.72
CA MET A 1 -26.39 19.18 23.20
C MET A 1 -25.33 19.64 22.23
N THR A 2 -24.07 19.57 22.65
CA THR A 2 -22.93 19.95 21.81
C THR A 2 -22.90 19.00 20.63
N GLU A 3 -22.91 19.51 19.40
CA GLU A 3 -22.43 18.72 18.27
C GLU A 3 -21.04 18.22 18.65
N ASP A 4 -20.84 16.90 18.71
CA ASP A 4 -19.52 16.35 19.01
C ASP A 4 -18.57 16.78 17.90
N SER A 5 -17.73 17.77 18.19
CA SER A 5 -16.82 18.35 17.21
C SER A 5 -15.85 17.28 16.72
N LEU A 6 -15.75 17.10 15.41
CA LEU A 6 -14.75 16.21 14.80
C LEU A 6 -13.35 16.62 15.24
N HIS A 7 -12.58 15.66 15.73
CA HIS A 7 -11.17 15.84 16.05
C HIS A 7 -10.32 15.28 14.91
N ALA A 8 -9.20 15.95 14.60
CA ALA A 8 -8.19 15.42 13.70
C ALA A 8 -6.82 15.44 14.38
N ILE A 9 -6.09 14.34 14.27
CA ILE A 9 -4.76 14.16 14.81
C ILE A 9 -3.81 13.94 13.64
N ILE A 10 -2.88 14.88 13.45
CA ILE A 10 -2.00 14.95 12.27
C ILE A 10 -0.55 14.78 12.72
N GLY A 11 0.10 13.70 12.28
CA GLY A 11 1.44 13.29 12.71
C GLY A 11 2.47 13.16 11.59
N ILE A 12 2.09 13.48 10.34
CA ILE A 12 3.00 13.41 9.19
C ILE A 12 4.16 14.40 9.35
N HIS A 13 5.37 13.91 9.15
CA HIS A 13 6.60 14.67 9.37
C HIS A 13 6.86 15.68 8.26
N GLU A 14 6.55 15.31 7.03
CA GLU A 14 6.80 16.10 5.82
C GLU A 14 5.85 17.32 5.77
N SER A 15 6.44 18.52 5.70
CA SER A 15 5.70 19.78 5.90
C SER A 15 4.78 20.15 4.73
N TYR A 16 5.14 19.81 3.50
CA TYR A 16 4.35 20.13 2.31
C TYR A 16 3.03 19.34 2.34
N THR A 17 3.13 18.03 2.49
CA THR A 17 2.02 17.09 2.64
C THR A 17 1.14 17.46 3.84
N ARG A 18 1.75 17.74 4.99
CA ARG A 18 1.02 18.20 6.18
C ARG A 18 0.21 19.47 5.90
N SER A 19 0.77 20.43 5.16
CA SER A 19 0.07 21.68 4.84
C SER A 19 -1.16 21.44 3.96
N LEU A 20 -1.05 20.58 2.95
CA LEU A 20 -2.16 20.20 2.07
C LEU A 20 -3.29 19.50 2.84
N ILE A 21 -2.94 18.57 3.73
CA ILE A 21 -3.90 17.88 4.59
C ILE A 21 -4.67 18.90 5.46
N LEU A 22 -3.94 19.81 6.12
CA LEU A 22 -4.53 20.81 7.00
C LEU A 22 -5.47 21.78 6.26
N GLU A 23 -5.06 22.24 5.08
CA GLU A 23 -5.89 23.10 4.23
C GLU A 23 -7.18 22.39 3.82
N THR A 24 -7.05 21.17 3.29
CA THR A 24 -8.17 20.37 2.82
C THR A 24 -9.16 20.05 3.94
N LEU A 25 -8.68 19.68 5.13
CA LEU A 25 -9.52 19.39 6.28
C LEU A 25 -10.30 20.63 6.75
N LYS A 26 -9.67 21.81 6.78
CA LYS A 26 -10.35 23.06 7.18
C LYS A 26 -11.41 23.49 6.18
N ILE A 27 -11.20 23.23 4.90
CA ILE A 27 -12.19 23.53 3.85
C ILE A 27 -13.43 22.64 4.04
N ASN A 28 -13.24 21.34 4.25
CA ASN A 28 -14.34 20.37 4.35
C ASN A 28 -15.00 20.33 5.73
N PHE A 29 -14.27 20.65 6.78
CA PHE A 29 -14.74 20.64 8.17
C PHE A 29 -14.35 21.96 8.87
N PRO A 30 -15.08 23.06 8.68
CA PRO A 30 -14.69 24.37 9.22
C PRO A 30 -14.53 24.43 10.75
N ASN A 31 -15.24 23.55 11.47
CA ASN A 31 -15.23 23.47 12.94
C ASN A 31 -14.33 22.35 13.49
N ILE A 32 -13.48 21.73 12.65
CA ILE A 32 -12.62 20.60 13.05
C ILE A 32 -11.58 21.03 14.07
N GLN A 33 -11.41 20.23 15.13
CA GLN A 33 -10.37 20.43 16.13
C GLN A 33 -9.10 19.69 15.74
N ILE A 34 -8.08 20.42 15.29
CA ILE A 34 -6.83 19.83 14.81
C ILE A 34 -5.77 19.82 15.92
N ASN A 35 -5.19 18.66 16.17
CA ASN A 35 -4.01 18.47 17.00
C ASN A 35 -2.85 17.96 16.11
N ILE A 36 -1.74 18.70 16.08
CA ILE A 36 -0.54 18.32 15.33
C ILE A 36 0.46 17.68 16.30
N ILE A 37 0.88 16.45 16.01
CA ILE A 37 1.86 15.72 16.80
C ILE A 37 3.25 15.90 16.16
N SER A 38 4.25 16.19 16.99
CA SER A 38 5.65 16.20 16.58
C SER A 38 6.30 14.83 16.86
N PRO A 39 7.25 14.36 16.03
CA PRO A 39 7.93 13.06 16.20
C PRO A 39 8.52 12.82 17.60
N ASN A 40 8.93 13.88 18.31
CA ASN A 40 9.51 13.78 19.65
C ASN A 40 8.47 13.59 20.77
N ASN A 41 7.18 13.62 20.47
CA ASN A 41 6.09 13.38 21.42
C ASN A 41 5.55 11.94 21.29
N ALA A 42 6.45 10.94 21.28
CA ALA A 42 6.16 9.51 21.24
C ALA A 42 5.28 8.97 22.40
N SER A 43 4.81 9.86 23.28
CA SER A 43 3.88 9.58 24.37
C SER A 43 2.40 9.71 23.99
N PHE A 44 2.05 9.95 22.71
CA PHE A 44 0.66 9.98 22.27
C PHE A 44 0.01 8.60 22.10
N ARG A 45 0.52 7.55 22.76
CA ARG A 45 -0.29 6.35 23.03
C ARG A 45 -1.39 6.75 23.99
N THR A 46 -2.53 7.13 23.44
CA THR A 46 -3.67 7.61 24.20
C THR A 46 -4.26 6.45 24.98
N ASN A 47 -3.84 6.28 26.24
CA ASN A 47 -4.66 5.63 27.27
C ASN A 47 -5.95 6.43 27.58
N LYS A 48 -6.40 7.31 26.67
CA LYS A 48 -7.61 8.10 26.79
C LYS A 48 -8.71 7.39 26.01
N THR A 49 -9.84 7.18 26.68
CA THR A 49 -11.08 6.75 26.05
C THR A 49 -11.47 7.74 24.94
N ILE A 50 -11.57 7.24 23.71
CA ILE A 50 -12.07 8.00 22.57
C ILE A 50 -13.59 8.07 22.72
N SER A 51 -14.12 9.28 22.85
CA SER A 51 -15.57 9.53 23.03
C SER A 51 -16.17 10.38 21.92
N SER A 52 -15.34 10.98 21.07
CA SER A 52 -15.75 11.84 19.97
C SER A 52 -15.22 11.30 18.63
N PRO A 53 -15.88 11.60 17.51
CA PRO A 53 -15.38 11.29 16.18
C PRO A 53 -13.95 11.81 15.99
N THR A 54 -13.03 10.94 15.57
CA THR A 54 -11.59 11.25 15.51
C THR A 54 -10.97 10.74 14.21
N PHE A 55 -10.37 11.64 13.45
CA PHE A 55 -9.59 11.33 12.26
C PHE A 55 -8.10 11.31 12.57
N TYR A 56 -7.40 10.28 12.10
CA TYR A 56 -5.95 10.10 12.24
C TYR A 56 -5.29 10.18 10.86
N TRP A 57 -4.40 11.16 10.69
CA TRP A 57 -3.45 11.20 9.57
C TRP A 57 -2.02 11.17 10.11
N LEU A 58 -1.48 9.97 10.30
CA LEU A 58 -0.24 9.71 11.03
C LEU A 58 0.75 8.91 10.16
N GLU A 59 2.03 8.91 10.58
CA GLU A 59 2.99 7.89 10.12
C GLU A 59 2.54 6.51 10.59
N TYR A 60 2.91 5.45 9.86
CA TYR A 60 2.42 4.10 10.12
C TYR A 60 2.71 3.62 11.56
N GLU A 61 3.91 3.91 12.07
CA GLU A 61 4.40 3.50 13.37
C GLU A 61 3.69 4.21 14.54
N ASP A 62 3.08 5.36 14.25
CA ASP A 62 2.37 6.18 15.23
C ASP A 62 0.87 5.83 15.32
N ILE A 63 0.35 5.00 14.42
CA ILE A 63 -1.05 4.56 14.45
C ILE A 63 -1.25 3.51 15.53
N ASP A 64 -2.12 3.82 16.50
CA ASP A 64 -2.62 2.86 17.47
C ASP A 64 -3.73 2.01 16.84
N PHE A 65 -3.33 0.91 16.18
CA PHE A 65 -4.26 0.01 15.50
C PHE A 65 -5.22 -0.72 16.46
N GLU A 66 -4.89 -0.85 17.76
CA GLU A 66 -5.80 -1.41 18.74
C GLU A 66 -6.96 -0.43 19.03
N GLN A 67 -6.64 0.84 19.29
CA GLN A 67 -7.66 1.89 19.44
C GLN A 67 -8.51 2.05 18.18
N LEU A 68 -7.90 1.95 17.00
CA LEU A 68 -8.62 2.00 15.72
C LEU A 68 -9.62 0.85 15.58
N TYR A 69 -9.24 -0.35 16.02
CA TYR A 69 -10.11 -1.53 15.98
C TYR A 69 -11.26 -1.42 16.98
N ASP A 70 -10.96 -1.04 18.23
CA ASP A 70 -11.95 -0.93 19.31
C ASP A 70 -12.98 0.19 19.09
N ASN A 71 -12.61 1.24 18.34
CA ASN A 71 -13.44 2.43 18.11
C ASN A 71 -13.86 2.61 16.65
N SER A 72 -13.94 1.52 15.89
CA SER A 72 -14.09 1.52 14.42
C SER A 72 -15.26 2.31 13.83
N LYS A 73 -16.28 2.63 14.62
CA LYS A 73 -17.43 3.44 14.16
C LYS A 73 -17.20 4.94 14.22
N ILE A 74 -16.20 5.39 15.00
CA ILE A 74 -15.96 6.81 15.28
C ILE A 74 -14.53 7.24 14.96
N THR A 75 -13.65 6.31 14.56
CA THR A 75 -12.26 6.59 14.22
C THR A 75 -11.95 6.22 12.78
N LEU A 76 -11.23 7.07 12.05
CA LEU A 76 -10.74 6.79 10.69
C LEU A 76 -9.23 7.02 10.62
N ALA A 77 -8.48 6.12 9.98
CA ALA A 77 -7.03 6.28 9.78
C ALA A 77 -6.59 6.22 8.31
N ASN A 78 -5.44 6.82 8.00
CA ASN A 78 -4.82 6.88 6.66
C ASN A 78 -3.93 5.66 6.30
N SER A 79 -4.03 4.55 7.03
CA SER A 79 -3.32 3.31 6.69
C SER A 79 -4.03 2.06 7.21
N TYR A 80 -3.90 0.96 6.46
CA TYR A 80 -4.28 -0.37 6.92
C TYR A 80 -3.19 -1.01 7.79
N CYS A 81 -3.60 -1.79 8.79
CA CYS A 81 -2.65 -2.52 9.63
C CYS A 81 -1.93 -3.64 8.86
N ILE A 82 -2.68 -4.47 8.13
CA ILE A 82 -2.13 -5.61 7.40
C ILE A 82 -2.14 -5.25 5.92
N ARG A 83 -0.95 -4.98 5.37
CA ARG A 83 -0.77 -4.51 3.99
C ARG A 83 0.52 -5.00 3.31
N LYS A 84 1.27 -5.87 4.00
CA LYS A 84 2.55 -6.43 3.52
C LYS A 84 2.44 -7.19 2.20
N GLY A 85 1.27 -7.74 1.91
CA GLY A 85 0.96 -8.43 0.66
C GLY A 85 0.99 -7.55 -0.59
N LEU A 86 0.91 -6.23 -0.39
CA LEU A 86 0.93 -5.23 -1.44
C LEU A 86 2.29 -4.51 -1.48
N ILE A 87 2.75 -4.03 -0.31
CA ILE A 87 3.89 -3.09 -0.24
C ILE A 87 5.27 -3.76 -0.28
N ARG A 88 5.35 -5.07 -0.04
CA ARG A 88 6.62 -5.81 -0.10
C ARG A 88 6.72 -6.56 -1.41
N LYS A 89 7.75 -6.23 -2.20
CA LYS A 89 7.97 -6.76 -3.55
C LYS A 89 7.86 -8.29 -3.65
N ALA A 90 8.50 -9.02 -2.73
CA ALA A 90 8.45 -10.48 -2.71
C ALA A 90 7.03 -11.02 -2.45
N GLN A 91 6.30 -10.45 -1.47
CA GLN A 91 4.94 -10.86 -1.15
C GLN A 91 3.94 -10.46 -2.23
N LEU A 92 4.08 -9.26 -2.81
CA LEU A 92 3.28 -8.83 -3.96
C LEU A 92 3.45 -9.82 -5.11
N ASN A 93 4.69 -10.10 -5.51
CA ASN A 93 4.98 -11.06 -6.57
C ASN A 93 4.42 -12.47 -6.27
N PHE A 94 4.57 -12.94 -5.03
CA PHE A 94 4.00 -14.23 -4.61
C PHE A 94 2.48 -14.26 -4.77
N ASN A 95 1.77 -13.23 -4.30
CA ASN A 95 0.31 -13.14 -4.39
C ASN A 95 -0.17 -13.09 -5.85
N LEU A 96 0.50 -12.30 -6.69
CA LEU A 96 0.17 -12.18 -8.11
C LEU A 96 0.41 -13.50 -8.86
N ASN A 97 1.53 -14.18 -8.65
CA ASN A 97 1.79 -15.48 -9.29
C ASN A 97 0.83 -16.57 -8.81
N LYS A 98 0.51 -16.59 -7.51
CA LYS A 98 -0.52 -17.47 -6.96
C LYS A 98 -1.88 -17.24 -7.63
N TYR A 99 -2.26 -15.99 -7.87
CA TYR A 99 -3.47 -15.62 -8.60
C TYR A 99 -3.42 -16.07 -10.07
N ILE A 100 -2.32 -15.78 -10.77
CA ILE A 100 -2.09 -16.14 -12.18
C ILE A 100 -2.21 -17.65 -12.39
N SER A 101 -1.62 -18.46 -11.50
CA SER A 101 -1.66 -19.93 -11.60
C SER A 101 -3.10 -20.50 -11.62
N LYS A 102 -4.04 -19.80 -10.97
CA LYS A 102 -5.47 -20.18 -10.92
C LYS A 102 -6.28 -19.56 -12.05
N ARG A 103 -5.74 -18.53 -12.71
CA ARG A 103 -6.41 -17.70 -13.72
C ARG A 103 -5.46 -17.41 -14.90
N PRO A 104 -5.10 -18.41 -15.71
CA PRO A 104 -4.10 -18.28 -16.78
C PRO A 104 -4.50 -17.34 -17.93
N ASN A 105 -5.74 -16.86 -17.96
CA ASN A 105 -6.25 -15.91 -18.96
C ASN A 105 -6.38 -14.47 -18.42
N CYS A 106 -5.94 -14.20 -17.19
CA CYS A 106 -5.96 -12.85 -16.61
C CYS A 106 -4.91 -11.93 -17.26
N SER A 107 -5.07 -10.61 -17.11
CA SER A 107 -4.11 -9.65 -17.65
C SER A 107 -2.76 -9.67 -16.93
N LEU A 108 -2.73 -10.07 -15.66
CA LEU A 108 -1.49 -10.16 -14.87
C LEU A 108 -0.44 -11.09 -15.49
N VAL A 109 -0.83 -12.08 -16.29
CA VAL A 109 0.09 -13.00 -17.01
C VAL A 109 1.12 -12.25 -17.85
N ARG A 110 0.75 -11.11 -18.43
CA ARG A 110 1.63 -10.29 -19.29
C ARG A 110 2.15 -9.04 -18.59
N ALA A 111 1.63 -8.75 -17.40
CA ALA A 111 1.93 -7.53 -16.66
C ALA A 111 2.83 -7.74 -15.44
N VAL A 112 3.05 -8.99 -15.01
CA VAL A 112 3.98 -9.31 -13.93
C VAL A 112 5.28 -9.78 -14.55
N PRO A 113 6.40 -9.04 -14.39
CA PRO A 113 7.71 -9.50 -14.83
C PRO A 113 8.08 -10.81 -14.13
N GLU A 114 8.78 -11.69 -14.85
CA GLU A 114 9.34 -12.89 -14.23
C GLU A 114 10.26 -12.48 -13.08
N THR A 115 9.88 -12.87 -11.88
CA THR A 115 10.54 -12.43 -10.65
C THR A 115 10.95 -13.66 -9.86
N TRP A 116 12.26 -13.81 -9.73
CA TRP A 116 12.88 -14.84 -8.92
C TRP A 116 13.13 -14.26 -7.54
N VAL A 117 12.42 -14.79 -6.54
CA VAL A 117 12.70 -14.44 -5.14
C VAL A 117 13.79 -15.37 -4.66
N PHE A 118 14.97 -14.82 -4.43
CA PHE A 118 16.07 -15.51 -3.77
C PHE A 118 16.32 -14.82 -2.44
N GLU A 119 16.35 -15.60 -1.36
CA GLU A 119 16.70 -15.11 -0.04
C GLU A 119 18.21 -15.31 0.12
N VAL A 120 18.98 -14.22 0.12
CA VAL A 120 20.41 -14.27 0.44
C VAL A 120 20.55 -14.16 1.95
N ALA A 121 20.31 -15.28 2.63
CA ALA A 121 21.01 -15.50 3.88
C ALA A 121 22.51 -15.58 3.54
N HIS A 122 23.35 -14.95 4.35
CA HIS A 122 24.81 -14.90 4.21
C HIS A 122 25.40 -16.25 3.74
N VAL A 123 26.54 -16.27 3.03
CA VAL A 123 27.15 -17.53 2.51
C VAL A 123 27.47 -18.57 3.61
N ASP A 124 27.42 -18.17 4.88
CA ASP A 124 27.57 -19.05 6.05
C ASP A 124 26.23 -19.54 6.66
N TYR A 125 25.08 -19.17 6.08
CA TYR A 125 23.72 -19.39 6.62
C TYR A 125 22.79 -20.06 5.59
N PHE A 126 23.35 -20.79 4.63
CA PHE A 126 22.61 -21.41 3.54
C PHE A 126 21.83 -22.68 3.97
N ASP A 127 22.13 -23.26 5.14
CA ASP A 127 21.33 -24.34 5.74
C ASP A 127 20.30 -23.82 6.77
N GLU A 128 20.45 -22.58 7.29
CA GLU A 128 19.77 -22.14 8.51
C GLU A 128 18.33 -21.61 8.37
N ALA A 129 17.91 -21.18 7.18
CA ALA A 129 16.48 -20.92 6.94
C ALA A 129 15.62 -22.21 7.02
N LEU A 130 16.27 -23.39 7.01
CA LEU A 130 15.65 -24.68 7.32
C LEU A 130 15.93 -25.16 8.76
N ASP A 131 16.78 -24.45 9.52
CA ASP A 131 17.19 -24.75 10.90
C ASP A 131 16.53 -23.87 11.98
N ASP A 132 15.80 -22.80 11.62
CA ASP A 132 15.32 -21.78 12.58
C ASP A 132 14.41 -22.31 13.73
N VAL A 133 13.98 -23.58 13.71
CA VAL A 133 13.43 -24.29 14.89
C VAL A 133 13.70 -25.82 14.88
N PHE A 134 14.86 -26.26 14.40
CA PHE A 134 15.21 -27.70 14.27
C PHE A 134 15.17 -28.48 15.60
N GLU A 135 15.58 -27.84 16.70
CA GLU A 135 15.53 -28.43 18.05
C GLU A 135 14.09 -28.78 18.47
N VAL A 136 13.12 -27.92 18.13
CA VAL A 136 11.70 -28.13 18.45
C VAL A 136 11.15 -29.34 17.69
N VAL A 137 11.52 -29.47 16.42
CA VAL A 137 11.09 -30.58 15.56
C VAL A 137 11.68 -31.91 16.07
N THR A 138 12.97 -31.91 16.35
CA THR A 138 13.70 -33.10 16.83
C THR A 138 13.17 -33.58 18.19
N GLU A 139 12.94 -32.67 19.14
CA GLU A 139 12.41 -33.01 20.46
C GLU A 139 10.93 -33.43 20.41
N CYS A 140 10.11 -32.80 19.55
CA CYS A 140 8.73 -33.25 19.32
C CYS A 140 8.66 -34.65 18.68
N GLU A 141 9.63 -35.03 17.85
CA GLU A 141 9.74 -36.37 17.28
C GLU A 141 10.24 -37.39 18.31
N ALA A 142 11.21 -37.02 19.15
CA ALA A 142 11.69 -37.85 20.26
C ALA A 142 10.58 -38.13 21.29
N ASN A 143 9.72 -37.15 21.59
CA ASN A 143 8.56 -37.30 22.47
C ASN A 143 7.59 -38.42 22.03
N LYS A 144 7.56 -38.78 20.74
CA LYS A 144 6.71 -39.87 20.23
C LYS A 144 7.10 -41.24 20.77
N GLN A 145 8.34 -41.39 21.25
CA GLN A 145 8.88 -42.64 21.82
C GLN A 145 8.82 -42.70 23.35
N ILE A 146 8.28 -41.67 24.02
CA ILE A 146 8.25 -41.55 25.49
C ILE A 146 6.80 -41.66 25.98
N GLU A 147 6.50 -42.74 26.70
CA GLU A 147 5.14 -43.02 27.22
C GLU A 147 4.78 -42.19 28.46
N ASN A 148 5.75 -41.85 29.31
CA ASN A 148 5.54 -41.08 30.54
C ASN A 148 5.83 -39.58 30.35
N PHE A 149 4.89 -38.73 30.78
CA PHE A 149 4.97 -37.27 30.63
C PHE A 149 6.19 -36.62 31.31
N GLU A 150 6.66 -37.18 32.44
CA GLU A 150 7.84 -36.67 33.15
C GLU A 150 9.15 -36.70 32.33
N GLY A 151 9.18 -37.41 31.19
CA GLY A 151 10.33 -37.46 30.29
C GLY A 151 10.21 -36.63 29.01
N LYS A 152 9.10 -35.90 28.80
CA LYS A 152 8.86 -35.16 27.56
C LYS A 152 9.38 -33.73 27.61
N HIS A 153 9.84 -33.25 26.45
CA HIS A 153 10.21 -31.87 26.24
C HIS A 153 9.00 -31.06 25.75
N VAL A 154 8.81 -29.85 26.28
CA VAL A 154 7.58 -29.07 26.10
C VAL A 154 7.91 -27.63 25.72
N PHE A 155 7.22 -27.13 24.70
CA PHE A 155 7.49 -25.83 24.06
C PHE A 155 6.38 -24.83 24.28
N ILE A 156 6.73 -23.54 24.22
CA ILE A 156 5.80 -22.43 24.40
C ILE A 156 5.80 -21.53 23.15
N LEU A 157 4.66 -21.44 22.46
CA LEU A 157 4.45 -20.55 21.32
C LEU A 157 3.79 -19.24 21.77
N LYS A 158 4.37 -18.11 21.35
CA LYS A 158 3.83 -16.76 21.56
C LYS A 158 3.56 -16.09 20.20
N PRO A 159 2.32 -16.05 19.72
CA PRO A 159 1.99 -15.39 18.46
C PRO A 159 2.02 -13.85 18.59
N ASN A 160 2.38 -13.16 17.51
CA ASN A 160 2.54 -11.70 17.46
C ASN A 160 1.25 -10.91 17.11
N LEU A 161 0.07 -11.52 17.21
CA LEU A 161 -1.22 -10.82 17.06
C LEU A 161 -2.19 -11.24 18.17
N GLY A 162 -2.66 -10.28 18.97
CA GLY A 162 -3.80 -10.41 19.88
C GLY A 162 -3.49 -9.99 21.32
N ASN A 163 -4.08 -8.87 21.76
CA ASN A 163 -4.09 -8.45 23.15
C ASN A 163 -5.08 -9.28 23.99
N LYS A 164 -4.69 -9.46 25.26
CA LYS A 164 -5.22 -10.35 26.31
C LYS A 164 -4.74 -11.79 26.19
N ALA A 165 -3.64 -12.13 26.88
CA ALA A 165 -3.29 -13.45 27.47
C ALA A 165 -4.02 -14.72 26.94
N ALA A 166 -4.19 -14.83 25.64
CA ALA A 166 -4.94 -15.82 24.90
C ALA A 166 -4.21 -15.90 23.55
N SER A 167 -3.30 -16.83 23.33
CA SER A 167 -2.99 -18.02 24.10
C SER A 167 -1.49 -18.25 23.98
N VAL A 168 -0.78 -18.14 25.10
CA VAL A 168 0.54 -18.76 25.23
C VAL A 168 0.28 -20.25 25.12
N LEU A 169 0.66 -20.85 24.00
CA LEU A 169 0.29 -22.21 23.67
C LEU A 169 1.45 -23.13 24.02
N VAL A 170 1.18 -24.08 24.90
CA VAL A 170 2.12 -25.10 25.31
C VAL A 170 1.90 -26.32 24.42
N PHE A 171 2.93 -26.81 23.74
CA PHE A 171 2.83 -27.95 22.84
C PHE A 171 4.03 -28.89 23.00
N ASP A 172 3.80 -30.18 22.78
CA ASP A 172 4.82 -31.23 22.85
C ASP A 172 4.90 -32.10 21.58
N SER A 173 4.12 -31.73 20.54
CA SER A 173 4.06 -32.43 19.26
C SER A 173 3.82 -31.50 18.07
N ILE A 174 4.28 -31.93 16.89
CA ILE A 174 4.12 -31.21 15.63
C ILE A 174 2.65 -31.14 15.20
N GLU A 175 1.87 -32.16 15.52
CA GLU A 175 0.45 -32.24 15.22
C GLU A 175 -0.35 -31.19 16.03
N GLN A 176 0.03 -30.93 17.29
CA GLN A 176 -0.53 -29.83 18.08
C GLN A 176 -0.13 -28.46 17.53
N LEU A 177 1.14 -28.27 17.14
CA LEU A 177 1.60 -27.03 16.52
C LEU A 177 0.84 -26.73 15.21
N ARG A 178 0.54 -27.76 14.40
CA ARG A 178 -0.26 -27.62 13.18
C ARG A 178 -1.72 -27.27 13.44
N ALA A 179 -2.34 -27.88 14.45
CA ALA A 179 -3.73 -27.58 14.83
C ALA A 179 -3.93 -26.12 15.27
N VAL A 180 -2.89 -25.46 15.81
CA VAL A 180 -2.91 -24.03 16.15
C VAL A 180 -3.09 -23.14 14.92
N PHE A 181 -2.48 -23.49 13.80
CA PHE A 181 -2.62 -22.75 12.54
C PHE A 181 -3.92 -23.08 11.80
N GLU A 182 -4.52 -24.24 12.05
CA GLU A 182 -5.82 -24.65 11.48
C GLU A 182 -7.04 -24.03 12.19
N HIS A 183 -6.88 -23.52 13.42
CA HIS A 183 -7.94 -22.86 14.19
C HIS A 183 -7.97 -21.32 14.13
N VAL A 184 -7.11 -20.69 13.31
CA VAL A 184 -7.36 -19.30 12.85
C VAL A 184 -8.53 -19.35 11.88
N SER A 185 -9.73 -19.34 12.46
CA SER A 185 -10.98 -19.52 11.75
C SER A 185 -11.11 -18.46 10.67
N SER A 186 -11.21 -18.97 9.45
CA SER A 186 -11.64 -18.32 8.22
C SER A 186 -13.08 -17.82 8.36
N SER A 187 -13.30 -16.85 9.25
CA SER A 187 -14.34 -15.87 9.00
C SER A 187 -13.87 -15.08 7.79
N ARG A 188 -14.52 -15.30 6.65
CA ARG A 188 -14.44 -14.37 5.52
C ARG A 188 -15.02 -13.05 6.05
N MET A 189 -14.17 -12.22 6.62
CA MET A 189 -14.48 -10.80 6.75
C MET A 189 -14.63 -10.34 5.31
N VAL A 190 -15.87 -10.22 4.84
CA VAL A 190 -16.18 -9.60 3.57
C VAL A 190 -15.92 -8.13 3.82
N SER A 191 -14.64 -7.75 3.66
CA SER A 191 -14.24 -6.37 3.76
C SER A 191 -14.68 -5.69 2.47
N ASN A 192 -15.63 -4.78 2.56
CA ASN A 192 -16.04 -3.94 1.45
C ASN A 192 -14.89 -2.98 1.16
N ILE A 193 -14.08 -3.30 0.15
CA ILE A 193 -12.98 -2.42 -0.28
C ILE A 193 -13.32 -1.84 -1.64
N LYS A 194 -13.11 -0.54 -1.78
CA LYS A 194 -13.14 0.17 -3.05
C LYS A 194 -11.74 0.66 -3.35
N VAL A 195 -11.30 0.43 -4.59
CA VAL A 195 -9.98 0.86 -5.07
C VAL A 195 -10.21 1.87 -6.18
N TYR A 196 -9.60 3.04 -6.03
CA TYR A 196 -9.69 4.12 -7.00
C TYR A 196 -8.30 4.43 -7.56
N LEU A 197 -8.22 4.59 -8.87
CA LEU A 197 -7.04 5.09 -9.58
C LEU A 197 -7.20 6.58 -9.82
N TYR A 198 -6.24 7.38 -9.38
CA TYR A 198 -6.19 8.81 -9.69
C TYR A 198 -5.71 9.02 -11.13
N LYS A 199 -6.46 9.81 -11.91
CA LYS A 199 -6.22 10.00 -13.36
C LYS A 199 -4.88 10.68 -13.64
N ASP A 200 -4.49 11.69 -12.87
CA ASP A 200 -3.24 12.42 -13.14
C ASP A 200 -2.04 11.63 -12.63
N MET A 201 -1.52 10.78 -13.50
CA MET A 201 -0.32 9.99 -13.25
C MET A 201 0.92 10.76 -13.69
N LEU A 202 2.05 10.41 -13.08
CA LEU A 202 3.35 10.97 -13.42
C LEU A 202 4.15 9.96 -14.24
N ALA A 203 4.85 10.46 -15.25
CA ALA A 203 5.87 9.74 -15.99
C ALA A 203 7.24 10.21 -15.52
N LEU A 204 8.03 9.27 -14.99
CA LEU A 204 9.38 9.50 -14.49
C LEU A 204 10.39 8.97 -15.51
N PHE A 205 11.26 9.85 -16.02
CA PHE A 205 12.29 9.52 -16.99
C PHE A 205 13.66 9.46 -16.33
N ALA A 206 14.50 8.56 -16.81
CA ALA A 206 15.91 8.52 -16.46
C ALA A 206 16.62 9.79 -16.99
N LEU A 207 17.67 10.23 -16.30
CA LEU A 207 18.41 11.45 -16.66
C LEU A 207 19.10 11.32 -18.02
N LEU A 208 19.64 10.13 -18.32
CA LEU A 208 20.38 9.85 -19.54
C LEU A 208 19.57 8.99 -20.50
N PRO A 209 19.77 9.13 -21.83
CA PRO A 209 19.19 8.23 -22.81
C PRO A 209 19.54 6.77 -22.52
N TYR A 210 18.56 5.88 -22.66
CA TYR A 210 18.73 4.45 -22.42
C TYR A 210 19.68 3.83 -23.46
N ILE A 211 20.75 3.19 -22.97
CA ILE A 211 21.70 2.44 -23.80
C ILE A 211 21.75 1.00 -23.28
N PRO A 212 21.15 0.01 -23.98
CA PRO A 212 20.99 -1.35 -23.47
C PRO A 212 22.28 -2.03 -23.01
N ASN A 213 23.41 -1.69 -23.62
CA ASN A 213 24.70 -2.32 -23.37
C ASN A 213 25.49 -1.66 -22.23
N GLU A 214 25.03 -0.54 -21.66
CA GLU A 214 25.72 0.20 -20.61
C GLU A 214 25.15 -0.08 -19.20
N ILE A 215 25.00 -1.37 -18.87
CA ILE A 215 24.27 -1.85 -17.69
C ILE A 215 24.70 -1.27 -16.32
N GLN A 216 25.89 -0.66 -16.24
CA GLN A 216 26.40 -0.02 -15.02
C GLN A 216 25.93 1.43 -14.86
N ASN A 217 25.39 2.03 -15.92
CA ASN A 217 24.95 3.42 -15.92
C ASN A 217 23.53 3.53 -15.36
N THR A 218 23.44 3.66 -14.03
CA THR A 218 22.17 3.77 -13.30
C THR A 218 21.33 4.97 -13.74
N PHE A 219 21.94 6.06 -14.21
CA PHE A 219 21.22 7.24 -14.72
C PHE A 219 20.52 7.02 -16.07
N SER A 220 20.80 5.92 -16.75
CA SER A 220 20.11 5.50 -17.98
C SER A 220 19.13 4.35 -17.75
N HIS A 221 19.27 3.62 -16.64
CA HIS A 221 18.57 2.36 -16.37
C HIS A 221 17.58 2.44 -15.20
N ILE A 222 17.73 3.42 -14.31
CA ILE A 222 16.90 3.60 -13.12
C ILE A 222 16.21 4.96 -13.22
N THR A 223 14.92 5.01 -12.89
CA THR A 223 14.10 6.23 -12.99
C THR A 223 13.79 6.85 -11.62
N ASN A 224 14.23 6.23 -10.52
CA ASN A 224 14.01 6.74 -9.17
C ASN A 224 14.56 8.15 -8.99
N THR A 225 13.69 9.12 -8.72
CA THR A 225 14.01 10.55 -8.63
C THR A 225 15.10 10.84 -7.60
N CYS A 226 15.11 10.14 -6.45
CA CYS A 226 16.15 10.27 -5.42
C CYS A 226 17.57 10.09 -5.99
N ILE A 227 17.77 9.11 -6.88
CA ILE A 227 19.07 8.88 -7.54
C ILE A 227 19.32 9.99 -8.57
N GLN A 228 18.32 10.34 -9.38
CA GLN A 228 18.48 11.31 -10.48
C GLN A 228 18.81 12.73 -9.99
N THR A 229 18.22 13.17 -8.88
CA THR A 229 18.41 14.53 -8.32
C THR A 229 19.81 14.81 -7.77
N SER A 230 20.64 13.77 -7.61
CA SER A 230 22.01 13.92 -7.13
C SER A 230 22.96 14.52 -8.17
N GLU A 231 22.56 14.51 -9.44
CA GLU A 231 23.35 15.05 -10.54
C GLU A 231 23.05 16.53 -10.81
N VAL A 232 24.10 17.30 -11.08
CA VAL A 232 24.01 18.75 -11.32
C VAL A 232 23.20 19.09 -12.58
N THR A 233 23.13 18.16 -13.53
CA THR A 233 22.43 18.32 -14.81
C THR A 233 20.94 17.96 -14.74
N PHE A 234 20.42 17.58 -13.57
CA PHE A 234 19.02 17.24 -13.41
C PHE A 234 18.11 18.45 -13.65
N VAL A 235 17.07 18.28 -14.48
CA VAL A 235 16.07 19.29 -14.77
C VAL A 235 14.69 18.67 -14.59
N GLU A 236 13.98 19.04 -13.51
CA GLU A 236 12.69 18.47 -13.12
C GLU A 236 11.68 18.37 -14.29
N SER A 237 11.57 19.40 -15.12
CA SER A 237 10.62 19.42 -16.25
C SER A 237 10.92 18.39 -17.35
N ASP A 238 12.17 17.95 -17.46
CA ASP A 238 12.60 16.96 -18.44
C ASP A 238 12.39 15.53 -17.93
N GLN A 239 12.57 15.33 -16.62
CA GLN A 239 12.50 14.01 -15.99
C GLN A 239 11.12 13.66 -15.39
N VAL A 240 10.31 14.65 -15.00
CA VAL A 240 8.99 14.42 -14.39
C VAL A 240 7.93 15.08 -15.26
N LYS A 241 7.04 14.29 -15.87
CA LYS A 241 5.97 14.82 -16.75
C LYS A 241 4.61 14.27 -16.34
N LEU A 242 3.54 14.98 -16.68
CA LEU A 242 2.21 14.40 -16.60
C LEU A 242 2.07 13.34 -17.69
N PHE A 243 1.49 12.21 -17.33
CA PHE A 243 1.28 11.10 -18.25
C PHE A 243 0.48 11.51 -19.49
N TRP A 244 -0.55 12.34 -19.32
CA TRP A 244 -1.43 12.79 -20.39
C TRP A 244 -0.75 13.76 -21.37
N ASP A 245 0.22 14.54 -20.88
CA ASP A 245 0.99 15.51 -21.67
C ASP A 245 2.02 14.81 -22.59
N LEU A 246 2.26 13.51 -22.44
CA LEU A 246 3.21 12.76 -23.28
C LEU A 246 2.78 12.65 -24.75
N SER A 247 1.49 12.84 -25.02
CA SER A 247 0.93 12.84 -26.37
C SER A 247 0.92 14.22 -27.03
N ASP A 248 1.14 15.26 -26.23
CA ASP A 248 1.23 16.62 -26.72
C ASP A 248 2.68 16.82 -27.21
N ASN A 249 2.88 16.53 -28.49
CA ASN A 249 4.08 16.95 -29.20
C ASN A 249 4.10 18.48 -29.23
N ASP A 250 4.66 19.10 -28.20
CA ASP A 250 4.89 20.54 -28.15
C ASP A 250 5.75 20.94 -29.38
N HIS A 251 5.04 21.50 -30.37
CA HIS A 251 5.46 22.54 -31.31
C HIS A 251 6.68 22.35 -32.23
N ASP A 252 7.30 21.18 -32.31
CA ASP A 252 8.48 20.99 -33.16
C ASP A 252 8.18 20.09 -34.38
N GLU A 253 7.66 20.69 -35.46
CA GLU A 253 7.38 20.03 -36.75
C GLU A 253 8.62 19.35 -37.38
N HIS A 254 9.83 19.59 -36.84
CA HIS A 254 11.07 18.97 -37.27
C HIS A 254 11.49 17.73 -36.47
N LYS A 255 10.78 17.38 -35.39
CA LYS A 255 10.98 16.09 -34.69
C LYS A 255 10.03 15.05 -35.25
N ASN A 256 10.48 14.41 -36.32
CA ASN A 256 9.88 13.19 -36.86
C ASN A 256 10.13 12.04 -35.87
N THR A 257 9.35 11.94 -34.79
CA THR A 257 9.44 10.83 -33.84
C THR A 257 8.16 9.99 -33.89
N ASN A 258 8.35 8.67 -33.88
CA ASN A 258 7.31 7.69 -33.57
C ASN A 258 6.83 7.89 -32.11
N GLY A 259 6.15 9.01 -31.85
CA GLY A 259 5.68 9.43 -30.52
C GLY A 259 4.53 8.58 -30.00
N VAL A 260 4.19 8.77 -28.72
CA VAL A 260 3.04 8.12 -28.07
C VAL A 260 1.77 8.92 -28.42
N THR A 261 0.74 8.26 -28.96
CA THR A 261 -0.53 8.92 -29.31
C THR A 261 -1.47 9.03 -28.10
N LYS A 262 -2.54 9.83 -28.21
CA LYS A 262 -3.59 9.89 -27.18
C LYS A 262 -4.28 8.54 -27.01
N GLU A 263 -4.46 7.82 -28.12
CA GLU A 263 -5.01 6.46 -28.15
C GLU A 263 -4.08 5.48 -27.43
N ASP A 264 -2.76 5.58 -27.60
CA ASP A 264 -1.78 4.77 -26.88
C ASP A 264 -1.85 5.03 -25.36
N LEU A 265 -1.89 6.31 -24.95
CA LEU A 265 -2.01 6.67 -23.53
C LEU A 265 -3.31 6.14 -22.92
N LEU A 266 -4.42 6.24 -23.65
CA LEU A 266 -5.70 5.67 -23.21
C LEU A 266 -5.63 4.14 -23.09
N ALA A 267 -4.96 3.46 -24.05
CA ALA A 267 -4.76 2.02 -24.00
C ALA A 267 -3.89 1.59 -22.81
N ILE A 268 -2.80 2.32 -22.52
CA ILE A 268 -1.93 2.12 -21.36
C ILE A 268 -2.72 2.33 -20.06
N PHE A 269 -3.48 3.42 -19.94
CA PHE A 269 -4.30 3.70 -18.77
C PHE A 269 -5.33 2.60 -18.52
N ASN A 270 -5.98 2.08 -19.56
CA ASN A 270 -6.91 0.96 -19.44
C ASN A 270 -6.22 -0.35 -19.01
N GLN A 271 -4.98 -0.60 -19.46
CA GLN A 271 -4.18 -1.71 -18.95
C GLN A 271 -3.90 -1.54 -17.45
N ILE A 272 -3.47 -0.36 -17.00
CA ILE A 272 -3.22 -0.05 -15.58
C ILE A 272 -4.45 -0.32 -14.73
N LYS A 273 -5.63 0.16 -15.15
CA LYS A 273 -6.90 -0.11 -14.45
C LYS A 273 -7.16 -1.59 -14.26
N LYS A 274 -6.96 -2.39 -15.32
CA LYS A 274 -7.20 -3.83 -15.28
C LYS A 274 -6.17 -4.56 -14.40
N ILE A 275 -4.91 -4.18 -14.50
CA ILE A 275 -3.82 -4.70 -13.67
C ILE A 275 -4.09 -4.42 -12.20
N LEU A 276 -4.45 -3.20 -11.83
CA LEU A 276 -4.81 -2.83 -10.46
C LEU A 276 -6.02 -3.63 -9.97
N SER A 277 -7.04 -3.77 -10.81
CA SER A 277 -8.24 -4.54 -10.45
C SER A 277 -7.92 -5.99 -10.10
N GLU A 278 -7.15 -6.67 -10.96
CA GLU A 278 -6.75 -8.07 -10.73
C GLU A 278 -5.71 -8.19 -9.59
N CYS A 279 -4.84 -7.19 -9.40
CA CYS A 279 -3.87 -7.11 -8.31
C CYS A 279 -4.58 -7.05 -6.95
N PHE A 280 -5.55 -6.17 -6.78
CA PHE A 280 -6.31 -6.08 -5.53
C PHE A 280 -7.20 -7.30 -5.30
N GLU A 281 -7.81 -7.89 -6.34
CA GLU A 281 -8.50 -9.19 -6.21
C GLU A 281 -7.54 -10.28 -5.69
N ALA A 282 -6.31 -10.33 -6.23
CA ALA A 282 -5.29 -11.29 -5.80
C ALA A 282 -4.92 -11.12 -4.33
N VAL A 283 -4.72 -9.88 -3.90
CA VAL A 283 -4.17 -9.57 -2.58
C VAL A 283 -5.25 -9.58 -1.48
N VAL A 284 -6.46 -9.07 -1.76
CA VAL A 284 -7.61 -9.10 -0.84
C VAL A 284 -8.11 -10.54 -0.61
N SER A 285 -7.80 -11.47 -1.51
CA SER A 285 -8.04 -12.90 -1.31
C SER A 285 -7.10 -13.54 -0.27
N GLU A 286 -6.02 -12.86 0.11
CA GLU A 286 -4.97 -13.36 1.01
C GLU A 286 -4.97 -12.54 2.33
N VAL A 287 -5.96 -12.79 3.18
CA VAL A 287 -6.26 -11.99 4.39
C VAL A 287 -5.10 -11.86 5.40
N THR A 288 -4.14 -12.80 5.40
CA THR A 288 -2.94 -12.73 6.27
C THR A 288 -1.87 -11.78 5.72
N GLN A 289 -2.01 -11.36 4.46
CA GLN A 289 -1.10 -10.50 3.73
C GLN A 289 -1.69 -9.11 3.51
N PHE A 290 -3.02 -9.02 3.34
CA PHE A 290 -3.73 -7.75 3.22
C PHE A 290 -5.12 -7.86 3.83
N MET A 291 -5.43 -6.99 4.78
CA MET A 291 -6.72 -6.94 5.48
C MET A 291 -7.20 -5.50 5.55
N PRO A 292 -8.12 -5.09 4.66
CA PRO A 292 -8.66 -3.74 4.73
C PRO A 292 -9.66 -3.63 5.88
N MET A 293 -9.73 -2.42 6.44
CA MET A 293 -10.61 -2.05 7.55
C MET A 293 -11.59 -0.99 7.05
N GLU A 294 -12.87 -1.09 7.40
CA GLU A 294 -13.89 -0.10 6.98
C GLU A 294 -13.59 1.32 7.47
N ASN A 295 -12.81 1.40 8.54
CA ASN A 295 -12.42 2.62 9.21
C ASN A 295 -10.94 2.96 8.97
N ALA A 296 -10.43 2.54 7.82
CA ALA A 296 -9.15 2.99 7.28
C ALA A 296 -9.25 3.20 5.77
N PHE A 297 -8.43 4.10 5.25
CA PHE A 297 -8.12 4.21 3.83
C PHE A 297 -6.60 4.31 3.69
N GLU A 298 -6.04 4.09 2.50
CA GLU A 298 -4.60 4.24 2.29
C GLU A 298 -4.31 4.72 0.88
N LEU A 299 -3.39 5.67 0.76
CA LEU A 299 -2.83 6.12 -0.52
C LEU A 299 -1.58 5.29 -0.83
N PHE A 300 -1.55 4.68 -2.00
CA PHE A 300 -0.42 3.93 -2.52
C PHE A 300 0.11 4.59 -3.80
N GLY A 301 1.44 4.69 -3.92
CA GLY A 301 2.11 4.96 -5.19
C GLY A 301 2.39 3.65 -5.89
N PHE A 302 1.73 3.39 -7.01
CA PHE A 302 2.00 2.21 -7.83
C PHE A 302 2.95 2.57 -8.97
N ASP A 303 4.03 1.80 -9.10
CA ASP A 303 5.02 2.00 -10.15
C ASP A 303 4.79 0.99 -11.26
N PHE A 304 4.76 1.51 -12.48
CA PHE A 304 4.59 0.73 -13.70
C PHE A 304 5.72 1.02 -14.69
N LEU A 305 6.08 0.01 -15.48
CA LEU A 305 6.93 0.16 -16.66
C LEU A 305 6.11 -0.06 -17.92
N VAL A 306 6.43 0.67 -18.99
CA VAL A 306 5.80 0.51 -20.30
C VAL A 306 6.86 0.16 -21.33
N ASP A 307 6.69 -0.94 -22.05
CA ASP A 307 7.63 -1.35 -23.11
C ASP A 307 7.38 -0.65 -24.45
N VAL A 308 8.21 -0.98 -25.44
CA VAL A 308 8.10 -0.45 -26.81
C VAL A 308 6.79 -0.83 -27.52
N ASN A 309 6.14 -1.93 -27.09
CA ASN A 309 4.85 -2.41 -27.61
C ASN A 309 3.65 -1.85 -26.83
N LYS A 310 3.89 -0.91 -25.90
CA LYS A 310 2.89 -0.32 -24.99
C LYS A 310 2.29 -1.33 -24.01
N GLN A 311 2.98 -2.44 -23.75
CA GLN A 311 2.64 -3.39 -22.69
C GLN A 311 3.03 -2.80 -21.34
N VAL A 312 2.08 -2.81 -20.41
CA VAL A 312 2.28 -2.32 -19.04
C VAL A 312 2.72 -3.46 -18.13
N TYR A 313 3.72 -3.18 -17.30
CA TYR A 313 4.23 -4.06 -16.26
C TYR A 313 4.11 -3.40 -14.89
N ILE A 314 3.56 -4.10 -13.89
CA ILE A 314 3.57 -3.65 -12.50
C ILE A 314 4.94 -3.97 -11.88
N LEU A 315 5.54 -3.00 -11.19
CA LEU A 315 6.83 -3.19 -10.51
C LEU A 315 6.64 -3.32 -9.01
N GLU A 316 5.98 -2.35 -8.40
CA GLU A 316 5.85 -2.23 -6.95
C GLU A 316 4.65 -1.36 -6.55
N ALA A 317 4.24 -1.54 -5.30
CA ALA A 317 3.34 -0.62 -4.61
C ALA A 317 4.07 -0.04 -3.41
N ASN A 318 4.14 1.28 -3.34
CA ASN A 318 4.78 2.03 -2.28
C ASN A 318 3.70 2.66 -1.40
N SER A 319 3.74 2.36 -0.11
CA SER A 319 2.94 3.08 0.86
C SER A 319 3.63 4.34 1.32
N PHE A 320 2.85 5.34 1.75
CA PHE A 320 3.40 6.64 2.14
C PHE A 320 4.33 7.19 1.04
N PRO A 321 3.85 7.26 -0.22
CA PRO A 321 4.69 7.68 -1.34
C PRO A 321 5.19 9.11 -1.12
N ASP A 322 6.41 9.38 -1.61
CA ASP A 322 7.03 10.70 -1.48
C ASP A 322 6.45 11.66 -2.53
N PHE A 323 5.51 12.50 -2.10
CA PHE A 323 4.86 13.49 -2.95
C PHE A 323 5.71 14.75 -3.21
N LYS A 324 6.82 14.95 -2.51
CA LYS A 324 7.68 16.13 -2.74
C LYS A 324 8.46 16.01 -4.06
N GLN A 325 8.71 14.78 -4.50
CA GLN A 325 9.48 14.49 -5.71
C GLN A 325 8.81 14.97 -7.01
N THR A 326 7.54 15.41 -6.95
CA THR A 326 6.84 15.99 -8.10
C THR A 326 7.31 17.38 -8.47
N GLY A 327 7.98 18.06 -7.54
CA GLY A 327 8.45 19.44 -7.68
C GLY A 327 7.34 20.50 -7.71
N ASP A 328 7.75 21.76 -7.78
CA ASP A 328 6.85 22.91 -7.61
C ASP A 328 5.85 23.03 -8.76
N ARG A 329 6.26 22.66 -9.97
CA ARG A 329 5.43 22.79 -11.18
C ARG A 329 4.19 21.91 -11.13
N LEU A 330 4.33 20.69 -10.61
CA LEU A 330 3.24 19.72 -10.49
C LEU A 330 2.61 19.68 -9.10
N SER A 331 2.95 20.64 -8.22
CA SER A 331 2.37 20.75 -6.88
C SER A 331 0.84 20.78 -6.88
N HIS A 332 0.23 21.42 -7.87
CA HIS A 332 -1.23 21.48 -8.05
C HIS A 332 -1.88 20.09 -8.24
N VAL A 333 -1.17 19.14 -8.85
CA VAL A 333 -1.63 17.75 -9.05
C VAL A 333 -1.76 17.06 -7.70
N ILE A 334 -0.74 17.22 -6.86
CA ILE A 334 -0.73 16.67 -5.50
C ILE A 334 -1.76 17.37 -4.61
N ALA A 335 -1.88 18.69 -4.69
CA ALA A 335 -2.91 19.42 -3.95
C ALA A 335 -4.32 18.90 -4.29
N ASN A 336 -4.62 18.68 -5.57
CA ASN A 336 -5.89 18.09 -6.02
C ASN A 336 -6.06 16.65 -5.56
N LEU A 337 -4.99 15.84 -5.58
CA LEU A 337 -5.01 14.46 -5.07
C LEU A 337 -5.44 14.42 -3.59
N PHE A 338 -4.81 15.24 -2.73
CA PHE A 338 -5.16 15.29 -1.31
C PHE A 338 -6.57 15.83 -1.09
N LYS A 339 -6.96 16.84 -1.86
CA LYS A 339 -8.31 17.39 -1.84
C LYS A 339 -9.36 16.31 -2.13
N GLU A 340 -9.27 15.66 -3.28
CA GLU A 340 -10.23 14.63 -3.68
C GLU A 340 -10.14 13.39 -2.78
N THR A 341 -8.98 13.10 -2.17
CA THR A 341 -8.84 11.99 -1.20
C THR A 341 -9.69 12.25 0.05
N VAL A 342 -9.64 13.46 0.61
CA VAL A 342 -10.46 13.82 1.78
C VAL A 342 -11.94 13.79 1.42
N GLU A 343 -12.32 14.35 0.27
CA GLU A 343 -13.70 14.34 -0.22
C GLU A 343 -14.24 12.92 -0.46
N LEU A 344 -13.38 12.00 -0.93
CA LEU A 344 -13.76 10.63 -1.26
C LEU A 344 -13.77 9.69 -0.04
N ALA A 345 -12.75 9.78 0.83
CA ALA A 345 -12.53 8.79 1.89
C ALA A 345 -12.87 9.30 3.30
N VAL A 346 -12.72 10.60 3.57
CA VAL A 346 -12.85 11.16 4.92
C VAL A 346 -14.23 11.78 5.13
N VAL A 347 -14.69 12.62 4.20
CA VAL A 347 -15.99 13.30 4.29
C VAL A 347 -17.15 12.31 4.45
N PRO A 348 -17.25 11.22 3.67
CA PRO A 348 -18.38 10.30 3.79
C PRO A 348 -18.38 9.51 5.11
N PHE A 349 -17.23 9.33 5.76
CA PHE A 349 -17.14 8.61 7.02
C PHE A 349 -17.69 9.44 8.20
N PHE A 350 -17.47 10.76 8.19
CA PHE A 350 -17.84 11.65 9.30
C PHE A 350 -19.12 12.47 9.07
N SER A 351 -19.69 12.44 7.87
CA SER A 351 -20.92 13.16 7.56
C SER A 351 -22.14 12.27 7.80
N GLU A 352 -22.86 12.50 8.90
CA GLU A 352 -24.13 11.81 9.16
C GLU A 352 -25.14 12.11 8.03
N ASN A 353 -25.61 11.07 7.33
CA ASN A 353 -26.69 11.12 6.32
C ASN A 353 -26.37 11.68 4.93
N VAL A 354 -25.23 11.34 4.33
CA VAL A 354 -25.23 11.26 2.86
C VAL A 354 -25.90 9.93 2.51
N VAL A 355 -27.10 10.00 1.91
CA VAL A 355 -27.67 8.90 1.11
C VAL A 355 -26.50 8.21 0.46
N LYS A 356 -26.29 6.89 0.67
CA LYS A 356 -25.29 6.14 -0.08
C LYS A 356 -25.51 6.51 -1.55
N VAL A 357 -24.72 7.46 -2.06
CA VAL A 357 -24.77 7.81 -3.47
C VAL A 357 -24.34 6.51 -4.07
N ASP A 358 -25.29 5.89 -4.74
CA ASP A 358 -25.05 4.71 -5.52
C ASP A 358 -23.78 5.03 -6.29
N SER A 359 -22.67 4.31 -6.03
CA SER A 359 -21.35 4.62 -6.62
C SER A 359 -21.34 4.45 -8.15
N ASN A 360 -22.53 4.28 -8.74
CA ASN A 360 -22.88 4.27 -10.13
C ASN A 360 -23.25 5.65 -10.70
N GLU A 361 -23.50 6.69 -9.89
CA GLU A 361 -23.46 8.06 -10.41
C GLU A 361 -22.00 8.44 -10.59
N LYS A 362 -21.47 8.11 -11.77
CA LYS A 362 -20.20 8.61 -12.26
C LYS A 362 -20.26 10.14 -12.21
N ASN A 363 -19.69 10.73 -11.17
CA ASN A 363 -19.28 12.12 -11.25
C ASN A 363 -18.17 12.16 -12.30
N GLU A 364 -18.53 12.40 -13.57
CA GLU A 364 -17.62 12.32 -14.72
C GLU A 364 -16.39 13.22 -14.54
N ASP A 365 -16.51 14.24 -13.69
CA ASP A 365 -15.48 15.21 -13.34
C ASP A 365 -14.48 14.73 -12.26
N SER A 366 -14.74 13.65 -11.51
CA SER A 366 -13.76 13.18 -10.52
C SER A 366 -12.51 12.63 -11.20
N ARG A 367 -11.34 12.96 -10.63
CA ARG A 367 -10.06 12.39 -11.08
C ARG A 367 -9.85 10.99 -10.50
N PHE A 368 -10.55 10.58 -9.46
CA PHE A 368 -10.56 9.20 -9.01
C PHE A 368 -11.51 8.32 -9.83
N VAL A 369 -10.99 7.23 -10.38
CA VAL A 369 -11.74 6.23 -11.15
C VAL A 369 -11.79 4.95 -10.36
N LEU A 370 -12.99 4.46 -10.04
CA LEU A 370 -13.16 3.14 -9.42
C LEU A 370 -12.62 2.05 -10.36
N VAL A 371 -11.70 1.23 -9.86
CA VAL A 371 -11.07 0.12 -10.62
C VAL A 371 -11.38 -1.25 -10.01
N TYR A 372 -11.74 -1.32 -8.74
CA TYR A 372 -12.11 -2.56 -8.07
C TYR A 372 -13.04 -2.31 -6.87
N GLU A 373 -13.99 -3.22 -6.67
CA GLU A 373 -14.93 -3.24 -5.56
C GLU A 373 -15.22 -4.69 -5.18
N ARG A 374 -15.30 -5.00 -3.89
CA ARG A 374 -15.65 -6.33 -3.37
C ARG A 374 -16.76 -6.27 -2.34
#